data_AF-A0A9D6MGK5-F1
#
_entry.id   AF-A0A9D6MGK5-F1
#
_cell.length_a   1.000
_cell.length_b   1.000
_cell.length_c   1.000
_cell.angle_alpha   90.00
_cell.angle_beta   90.00
_cell.angle_gamma   90.00
#
_symmetry.space_group_name_H-M   'P 1'
#
loop_
_entity.id
_entity.type
_entity.pdbx_description
1 polymer ?
#
loop_
_entity_poly.entity_id
_entity_poly.type
_entity_poly.pdbx_seq_one_letter_code
_entity_poly.pdbx_strand_id
1 'polypeptide(L)'
;MTPEQLLLVAVAAILVLTVGLGAALATGVYFFARQVWQISASAATKPTEVAPAAKPKPPVSPTAAAAPPRRGAAGLGIVIFILAIIVAGILAGRYAQLMPIEASTESGQVDVLFNAMLGIAVVIFLFVEGILLYSALRFRRKKGDESDGPPIHGSNRLEVAWTIIPAIIVTWLAVYSYQILIQLQTPRRDAMTIEVTGRQFQWQFHYPDSDVTSNDLHVPLGKPVRMKITSQDVIHSFWVPAFRVKQDAMPMRETDTYFTADALGQYRVVCAELCGAGHAQMGLTSYVIVESQADFDAWIARQKGATAGAGDPVGLFTTLYGCAGCHTLAAAGATGKVGPDLDGIGTAAGTRVRGQSAAAYVKDSILNPDAFIAPKCPGGPCPNPSLMPKDFGTRISPTDLDALVNFLLQQK
;
A
#
# COMPACT_ATOMS: atom_id res chain seq x y z
N MET A 1 -16.46 -8.22 22.22
CA MET A 1 -16.13 -7.58 23.52
C MET A 1 -17.38 -6.89 24.03
N THR A 2 -17.77 -7.10 25.29
CA THR A 2 -18.91 -6.35 25.86
C THR A 2 -18.52 -4.89 26.09
N PRO A 3 -19.48 -3.95 26.16
CA PRO A 3 -19.20 -2.54 26.45
C PRO A 3 -18.39 -2.32 27.74
N GLU A 4 -18.56 -3.19 28.73
CA GLU A 4 -17.81 -3.18 29.99
C GLU A 4 -16.34 -3.56 29.79
N GLN A 5 -16.04 -4.49 28.89
CA GLN A 5 -14.67 -4.86 28.54
C GLN A 5 -13.95 -3.76 27.74
N LEU A 6 -14.69 -3.02 26.91
CA LEU A 6 -14.20 -1.82 26.21
C LEU A 6 -13.84 -0.71 27.20
N LEU A 7 -14.64 -0.50 28.24
CA LEU A 7 -14.37 0.48 29.28
C LEU A 7 -13.12 0.11 30.10
N LEU A 8 -12.98 -1.18 30.46
CA LEU A 8 -11.81 -1.69 31.18
C LEU A 8 -10.51 -1.55 30.38
N VAL A 9 -10.55 -1.84 29.08
CA VAL A 9 -9.38 -1.65 28.20
C VAL A 9 -9.06 -0.17 27.99
N ALA A 10 -10.07 0.69 27.85
CA ALA A 10 -9.87 2.13 27.75
C ALA A 10 -9.25 2.71 29.04
N VAL A 11 -9.73 2.30 30.21
CA VAL A 11 -9.17 2.73 31.50
C VAL A 11 -7.75 2.20 31.69
N ALA A 12 -7.46 0.94 31.33
CA ALA A 12 -6.12 0.38 31.40
C ALA A 12 -5.14 1.08 30.44
N ALA A 13 -5.57 1.41 29.21
CA ALA A 13 -4.78 2.15 28.24
C ALA A 13 -4.49 3.59 28.72
N ILE A 14 -5.48 4.26 29.31
CA ILE A 14 -5.30 5.57 29.95
C ILE A 14 -4.32 5.47 31.12
N LEU A 15 -4.41 4.43 31.95
CA LEU A 15 -3.48 4.24 33.08
C LEU A 15 -2.04 4.01 32.59
N VAL A 16 -1.83 3.15 31.59
CA VAL A 16 -0.51 2.90 31.00
C VAL A 16 0.05 4.15 30.32
N LEU A 17 -0.79 4.92 29.63
CA LEU A 17 -0.39 6.20 29.05
C LEU A 17 -0.03 7.22 30.13
N THR A 18 -0.82 7.37 31.19
CA THR A 18 -0.52 8.33 32.28
C THR A 18 0.72 7.96 33.10
N VAL A 19 0.97 6.67 33.35
CA VAL A 19 2.16 6.20 34.07
C VAL A 19 3.41 6.26 33.17
N GLY A 20 3.28 5.90 31.88
CA GLY A 20 4.37 5.99 30.90
C GLY A 20 4.77 7.44 30.57
N LEU A 21 3.79 8.34 30.39
CA LEU A 21 4.05 9.77 30.21
C LEU A 21 4.64 10.38 31.50
N GLY A 22 4.18 9.94 32.67
CA GLY A 22 4.70 10.38 33.97
C GLY A 22 6.17 10.03 34.16
N ALA A 23 6.58 8.80 33.79
CA ALA A 23 7.97 8.36 33.87
C ALA A 23 8.86 9.06 32.83
N ALA A 24 8.37 9.30 31.61
CA ALA A 24 9.09 10.05 30.58
C ALA A 24 9.25 11.54 30.95
N LEU A 25 8.22 12.16 31.51
CA LEU A 25 8.26 13.53 32.02
C LEU A 25 9.18 13.66 33.24
N ALA A 26 9.15 12.70 34.17
CA ALA A 26 10.05 12.71 35.34
C ALA A 26 11.53 12.59 34.93
N THR A 27 11.82 11.71 33.98
CA THR A 27 13.18 11.56 33.42
C THR A 27 13.62 12.83 32.68
N GLY A 28 12.74 13.43 31.86
CA GLY A 28 13.00 14.69 31.17
C GLY A 28 13.22 15.88 32.11
N VAL A 29 12.42 15.99 33.17
CA VAL A 29 12.57 17.03 34.22
C VAL A 29 13.87 16.82 35.00
N TYR A 30 14.26 15.58 35.29
CA TYR A 30 15.53 15.27 35.96
C TYR A 30 16.75 15.69 35.12
N PHE A 31 16.77 15.37 33.81
CA PHE A 31 17.86 15.78 32.93
C PHE A 31 17.91 17.30 32.75
N PHE A 32 16.75 17.96 32.64
CA PHE A 32 16.67 19.41 32.54
C PHE A 32 17.16 20.10 33.82
N ALA A 33 16.72 19.65 35.00
CA ALA A 33 17.17 20.18 36.29
C ALA A 33 18.68 19.99 36.49
N ARG A 34 19.23 18.84 36.08
CA ARG A 34 20.66 18.55 36.12
C ARG A 34 21.45 19.49 35.21
N GLN A 35 20.94 19.78 34.02
CA GLN A 35 21.58 20.69 33.07
C GLN A 35 21.57 22.14 33.56
N VAL A 36 20.46 22.59 34.16
CA VAL A 36 20.36 23.92 34.80
C VAL A 36 21.35 24.04 35.97
N TRP A 37 21.48 23.01 36.80
CA TRP A 37 22.43 23.00 37.91
C TRP A 37 23.89 23.10 37.42
N GLN A 38 24.27 22.35 36.38
CA GLN A 38 25.62 22.41 35.80
C GLN A 38 25.96 23.79 35.22
N ILE A 39 24.99 24.48 34.60
CA ILE A 39 25.15 25.85 34.08
C ILE A 39 25.30 26.85 35.22
N SER A 40 24.52 26.70 36.30
CA SER A 40 24.62 27.60 37.47
C SER A 40 25.92 27.43 38.25
N ALA A 41 26.45 26.20 38.35
CA ALA A 41 27.71 25.91 39.03
C ALA A 41 28.94 26.46 38.27
N SER A 42 28.86 26.57 36.95
CA SER A 42 29.95 27.12 36.10
C SER A 42 29.95 28.64 36.02
N ALA A 43 28.85 29.31 36.39
CA ALA A 43 28.77 30.78 36.47
C ALA A 43 29.36 31.38 37.76
N ALA A 44 29.52 30.57 38.82
CA ALA A 44 29.93 31.04 40.15
C ALA A 44 31.45 31.24 40.32
N THR A 45 32.28 30.91 39.33
CA THR A 45 33.75 30.84 39.48
C THR A 45 34.54 31.92 38.74
N LYS A 46 33.92 32.93 38.12
CA LYS A 46 34.65 34.04 37.48
C LYS A 46 34.69 35.30 38.38
N PRO A 47 35.88 35.77 38.79
CA PRO A 47 36.00 37.06 39.48
C PRO A 47 35.67 38.20 38.51
N THR A 48 34.82 39.13 38.93
CA THR A 48 34.46 40.34 38.17
C THR A 48 35.54 41.41 38.34
N GLU A 49 36.19 41.79 37.24
CA GLU A 49 37.07 42.96 37.15
C GLU A 49 36.20 44.24 37.05
N VAL A 50 36.48 45.24 37.89
CA VAL A 50 35.68 46.47 38.01
C VAL A 50 36.20 47.52 37.02
N ALA A 51 35.38 47.86 36.01
CA ALA A 51 35.64 48.96 35.09
C ALA A 51 35.28 50.33 35.71
N PRO A 52 35.98 51.43 35.38
CA PRO A 52 35.75 52.75 35.98
C PRO A 52 34.49 53.43 35.47
N ALA A 53 33.90 54.27 36.33
CA ALA A 53 32.59 54.90 36.15
C ALA A 53 32.51 55.86 34.95
N ALA A 54 31.46 55.68 34.13
CA ALA A 54 31.13 56.56 33.01
C ALA A 54 30.39 57.84 33.48
N LYS A 55 30.67 58.96 32.81
CA LYS A 55 30.09 60.30 33.09
C LYS A 55 28.57 60.35 32.81
N PRO A 56 27.81 61.19 33.53
CA PRO A 56 26.35 61.29 33.35
C PRO A 56 25.95 61.98 32.04
N LYS A 57 24.97 61.41 31.34
CA LYS A 57 24.35 61.96 30.12
C LYS A 57 23.36 63.08 30.46
N PRO A 58 23.21 64.12 29.61
CA PRO A 58 22.25 65.21 29.83
C PRO A 58 20.79 64.74 29.65
N PRO A 59 19.80 65.45 30.23
CA PRO A 59 18.41 65.02 30.24
C PRO A 59 17.79 65.16 28.85
N VAL A 60 17.14 64.08 28.40
CA VAL A 60 16.35 64.02 27.17
C VAL A 60 14.94 64.55 27.49
N SER A 61 14.44 65.47 26.67
CA SER A 61 13.09 66.03 26.75
C SER A 61 12.02 64.94 26.59
N PRO A 62 10.82 65.08 27.22
CA PRO A 62 9.78 64.06 27.14
C PRO A 62 9.17 64.05 25.73
N THR A 63 9.57 63.09 24.90
CA THR A 63 8.81 62.73 23.71
C THR A 63 7.49 62.09 24.12
N ALA A 64 6.41 62.56 23.49
CA ALA A 64 5.04 62.13 23.74
C ALA A 64 4.93 60.60 23.80
N ALA A 65 4.30 60.09 24.87
CA ALA A 65 3.98 58.69 25.02
C ALA A 65 3.12 58.22 23.84
N ALA A 66 3.69 57.37 22.99
CA ALA A 66 2.93 56.67 21.95
C ALA A 66 1.86 55.80 22.62
N ALA A 67 0.61 55.94 22.17
CA ALA A 67 -0.50 55.12 22.65
C ALA A 67 -0.18 53.61 22.50
N PRO A 68 -0.59 52.75 23.45
CA PRO A 68 -0.32 51.33 23.36
C PRO A 68 -0.96 50.74 22.09
N PRO A 69 -0.25 49.88 21.33
CA PRO A 69 -0.80 49.30 20.13
C PRO A 69 -2.04 48.47 20.49
N ARG A 70 -3.13 48.62 19.72
CA ARG A 70 -4.38 47.88 19.89
C ARG A 70 -4.12 46.38 19.72
N ARG A 71 -3.88 45.68 20.83
CA ARG A 71 -3.51 44.24 20.88
C ARG A 71 -4.59 43.27 20.37
N GLY A 72 -5.81 43.74 20.07
CA GLY A 72 -6.94 42.88 19.70
C GLY A 72 -7.02 42.47 18.22
N ALA A 73 -6.59 43.32 17.28
CA ALA A 73 -6.84 43.08 15.84
C ALA A 73 -5.84 42.10 15.21
N ALA A 74 -4.57 42.12 15.64
CA ALA A 74 -3.53 41.25 15.11
C ALA A 74 -3.70 39.78 15.56
N GLY A 75 -4.18 39.55 16.78
CA GLY A 75 -4.44 38.20 17.29
C GLY A 75 -5.58 37.50 16.56
N LEU A 76 -6.66 38.23 16.25
CA LEU A 76 -7.81 37.69 15.52
C LEU A 76 -7.42 37.25 14.09
N GLY A 77 -6.58 38.02 13.40
CA GLY A 77 -6.12 37.67 12.05
C GLY A 77 -5.29 36.39 11.99
N ILE A 78 -4.43 36.16 12.99
CA ILE A 78 -3.62 34.92 13.09
C ILE A 78 -4.53 33.71 13.34
N VAL A 79 -5.51 33.85 14.23
CA VAL A 79 -6.47 32.77 14.52
C VAL A 79 -7.29 32.41 13.28
N ILE A 80 -7.80 33.42 12.55
CA ILE A 80 -8.53 33.19 11.30
C ILE A 80 -7.66 32.47 10.26
N PHE A 81 -6.39 32.87 10.12
CA PHE A 81 -5.46 32.22 9.19
C PHE A 81 -5.19 30.75 9.55
N ILE A 82 -4.96 30.46 10.84
CA ILE A 82 -4.76 29.08 11.31
C ILE A 82 -6.02 28.25 11.06
N LEU A 83 -7.21 28.79 11.37
CA LEU A 83 -8.48 28.12 11.11
C LEU A 83 -8.69 27.86 9.62
N ALA A 84 -8.33 28.81 8.75
CA ALA A 84 -8.41 28.63 7.30
C ALA A 84 -7.51 27.49 6.81
N ILE A 85 -6.28 27.37 7.33
CA ILE A 85 -5.37 26.26 7.00
C ILE A 85 -5.97 24.93 7.48
N ILE A 86 -6.51 24.88 8.70
CA ILE A 86 -7.14 23.66 9.25
C ILE A 86 -8.32 23.25 8.37
N VAL A 87 -9.19 24.18 8.00
CA VAL A 87 -10.31 23.92 7.08
C VAL A 87 -9.79 23.43 5.73
N ALA A 88 -8.76 24.04 5.17
CA ALA A 88 -8.16 23.59 3.91
C ALA A 88 -7.64 22.14 4.00
N GLY A 89 -7.00 21.76 5.11
CA GLY A 89 -6.58 20.40 5.37
C GLY A 89 -7.74 19.41 5.46
N ILE A 90 -8.80 19.76 6.19
CA ILE A 90 -10.01 18.92 6.29
C ILE A 90 -10.65 18.74 4.91
N LEU A 91 -10.79 19.82 4.14
CA LEU A 91 -11.35 19.77 2.79
C LEU A 91 -10.48 18.91 1.86
N ALA A 92 -9.16 19.06 1.91
CA ALA A 92 -8.25 18.24 1.12
C ALA A 92 -8.37 16.75 1.48
N GLY A 93 -8.37 16.41 2.77
CA GLY A 93 -8.56 15.04 3.24
C GLY A 93 -9.90 14.45 2.81
N ARG A 94 -10.97 15.24 2.71
CA ARG A 94 -12.31 14.75 2.34
C ARG A 94 -12.55 14.68 0.83
N TYR A 95 -12.00 15.61 0.06
CA TYR A 95 -12.40 15.83 -1.32
C TYR A 95 -11.28 15.60 -2.35
N ALA A 96 -10.04 15.34 -1.94
CA ALA A 96 -8.96 15.11 -2.91
C ALA A 96 -9.12 13.79 -3.70
N GLN A 97 -9.91 12.83 -3.20
CA GLN A 97 -10.23 11.56 -3.87
C GLN A 97 -9.01 10.84 -4.48
N LEU A 98 -7.88 10.83 -3.76
CA LEU A 98 -6.62 10.27 -4.25
C LEU A 98 -6.61 8.73 -4.28
N MET A 99 -7.55 8.10 -3.58
CA MET A 99 -7.63 6.66 -3.45
C MET A 99 -8.59 6.08 -4.52
N PRO A 100 -8.33 4.87 -5.05
CA PRO A 100 -9.27 4.16 -5.92
C PRO A 100 -10.64 3.94 -5.26
N ILE A 101 -11.60 3.37 -6.00
CA ILE A 101 -12.88 2.96 -5.41
C ILE A 101 -12.68 2.06 -4.17
N GLU A 102 -13.50 2.28 -3.15
CA GLU A 102 -13.64 1.45 -1.95
C GLU A 102 -14.56 0.26 -2.28
N ALA A 103 -14.12 -0.97 -1.95
CA ALA A 103 -14.88 -2.18 -2.26
C ALA A 103 -14.69 -3.31 -1.22
N SER A 104 -14.18 -2.96 -0.04
CA SER A 104 -14.11 -3.85 1.11
C SER A 104 -14.26 -3.09 2.43
N THR A 105 -14.65 -3.79 3.49
CA THR A 105 -14.73 -3.23 4.85
C THR A 105 -13.37 -2.70 5.35
N GLU A 106 -12.29 -3.27 4.84
CA GLU A 106 -10.90 -2.95 5.13
C GLU A 106 -10.51 -1.63 4.45
N SER A 107 -10.98 -1.42 3.22
CA SER A 107 -10.72 -0.19 2.48
C SER A 107 -11.32 1.04 3.14
N GLY A 108 -12.53 0.97 3.69
CA GLY A 108 -13.12 2.11 4.43
C GLY A 108 -12.32 2.52 5.66
N GLN A 109 -11.80 1.56 6.43
CA GLN A 109 -10.97 1.84 7.61
C GLN A 109 -9.64 2.51 7.24
N VAL A 110 -8.99 1.99 6.19
CA VAL A 110 -7.72 2.52 5.69
C VAL A 110 -7.92 3.91 5.09
N ASP A 111 -8.98 4.14 4.32
CA ASP A 111 -9.23 5.41 3.65
C ASP A 111 -9.56 6.52 4.65
N VAL A 112 -10.23 6.23 5.77
CA VAL A 112 -10.43 7.22 6.86
C VAL A 112 -9.10 7.64 7.49
N LEU A 113 -8.20 6.69 7.78
CA LEU A 113 -6.86 6.99 8.30
C LEU A 113 -6.04 7.80 7.29
N PHE A 114 -6.04 7.39 6.03
CA PHE A 114 -5.35 8.09 4.94
C PHE A 114 -5.82 9.53 4.81
N ASN A 115 -7.14 9.75 4.80
CA ASN A 115 -7.74 11.08 4.70
C ASN A 115 -7.38 11.98 5.89
N ALA A 116 -7.31 11.42 7.10
CA ALA A 116 -6.84 12.14 8.29
C ALA A 116 -5.36 12.51 8.17
N MET A 117 -4.51 11.57 7.75
CA MET A 117 -3.07 11.80 7.51
C MET A 117 -2.84 12.87 6.44
N LEU A 118 -3.56 12.80 5.32
CA LEU A 118 -3.49 13.78 4.24
C LEU A 118 -3.89 15.17 4.73
N GLY A 119 -4.98 15.29 5.48
CA GLY A 119 -5.42 16.56 6.03
C GLY A 119 -4.38 17.19 6.96
N ILE A 120 -3.77 16.41 7.86
CA ILE A 120 -2.68 16.86 8.73
C ILE A 120 -1.46 17.29 7.90
N ALA A 121 -1.09 16.50 6.89
CA ALA A 121 0.03 16.81 6.01
C ALA A 121 -0.17 18.15 5.28
N VAL A 122 -1.38 18.40 4.75
CA VAL A 122 -1.73 19.68 4.10
C VAL A 122 -1.63 20.86 5.07
N VAL A 123 -2.11 20.71 6.31
CA VAL A 123 -1.99 21.76 7.33
C VAL A 123 -0.53 22.09 7.62
N ILE A 124 0.30 21.07 7.86
CA ILE A 124 1.73 21.23 8.14
C ILE A 124 2.44 21.84 6.93
N PHE A 125 2.13 21.34 5.72
CA PHE A 125 2.71 21.84 4.48
C PHE A 125 2.43 23.33 4.28
N LEU A 126 1.15 23.74 4.35
CA LEU A 126 0.78 25.16 4.19
C LEU A 126 1.38 26.06 5.28
N PHE A 127 1.51 25.54 6.51
CA PHE A 127 2.15 26.27 7.60
C PHE A 127 3.65 26.48 7.37
N VAL A 128 4.39 25.41 7.07
CA VAL A 128 5.84 25.46 6.84
C VAL A 128 6.16 26.26 5.59
N GLU A 129 5.50 25.96 4.47
CA GLU A 129 5.69 26.66 3.20
C GLU A 129 5.27 28.13 3.33
N GLY A 130 4.19 28.42 4.05
CA GLY A 130 3.76 29.79 4.33
C GLY A 130 4.81 30.60 5.09
N ILE A 131 5.44 30.01 6.12
CA ILE A 131 6.54 30.66 6.87
C ILE A 131 7.77 30.84 5.98
N LEU A 132 8.13 29.85 5.17
CA LEU A 132 9.26 29.93 4.25
C LEU A 132 9.05 31.02 3.21
N LEU A 133 7.89 31.06 2.55
CA LEU A 133 7.51 32.09 1.58
C LEU A 133 7.46 33.47 2.24
N TYR A 134 6.84 33.59 3.41
CA TYR A 134 6.84 34.83 4.17
C TYR A 134 8.27 35.30 4.45
N SER A 135 9.14 34.39 4.90
CA SER A 135 10.53 34.72 5.23
C SER A 135 11.31 35.16 3.99
N ALA A 136 11.17 34.42 2.89
CA ALA A 136 11.82 34.72 1.62
C ALA A 136 11.37 36.06 1.03
N LEU A 137 10.10 36.44 1.20
CA LEU A 137 9.56 37.71 0.70
C LEU A 137 9.86 38.89 1.65
N ARG A 138 9.67 38.70 2.96
CA ARG A 138 9.74 39.77 3.96
C ARG A 138 11.16 40.13 4.35
N PHE A 139 12.06 39.14 4.41
CA PHE A 139 13.46 39.30 4.80
C PHE A 139 14.43 39.27 3.62
N ARG A 140 13.91 39.40 2.39
CA ARG A 140 14.75 39.59 1.21
C ARG A 140 15.60 40.86 1.34
N ARG A 141 16.92 40.72 1.18
CA ARG A 141 17.86 41.84 1.16
C ARG A 141 17.48 42.86 0.08
N LYS A 142 17.38 44.13 0.45
CA LYS A 142 17.12 45.21 -0.51
C LYS A 142 18.41 45.61 -1.21
N LYS A 143 18.29 46.20 -2.41
CA LYS A 143 19.46 46.68 -3.16
C LYS A 143 20.19 47.76 -2.34
N GLY A 144 21.47 47.55 -2.05
CA GLY A 144 22.32 48.46 -1.27
C GLY A 144 22.18 48.35 0.25
N ASP A 145 21.45 47.35 0.75
CA ASP A 145 21.40 47.03 2.18
C ASP A 145 22.53 46.07 2.54
N GLU A 146 23.52 46.58 3.28
CA GLU A 146 24.66 45.82 3.81
C GLU A 146 24.57 45.68 5.35
N SER A 147 23.40 45.95 5.93
CA SER A 147 23.20 45.77 7.37
C SER A 147 23.00 44.31 7.75
N ASP A 148 23.52 43.94 8.92
CA ASP A 148 23.28 42.61 9.48
C ASP A 148 21.87 42.49 10.08
N GLY A 149 21.32 41.28 10.04
CA GLY A 149 20.06 40.96 10.72
C GLY A 149 20.20 41.03 12.26
N PRO A 150 19.08 41.19 12.99
CA PRO A 150 19.10 41.16 14.45
C PRO A 150 19.73 39.86 14.98
N PRO A 151 20.60 39.90 16.01
CA PRO A 151 21.30 38.72 16.54
C PRO A 151 20.37 37.88 17.42
N ILE A 152 19.41 37.20 16.79
CA ILE A 152 18.45 36.31 17.45
C ILE A 152 19.01 34.88 17.46
N HIS A 153 19.17 34.30 18.65
CA HIS A 153 19.78 32.98 18.82
C HIS A 153 18.80 31.84 19.11
N GLY A 154 17.52 32.13 19.37
CA GLY A 154 16.51 31.10 19.60
C GLY A 154 15.40 31.51 20.55
N SER A 155 14.54 30.55 20.86
CA SER A 155 13.43 30.71 21.80
C SER A 155 13.06 29.35 22.37
N ASN A 156 13.46 29.09 23.63
CA ASN A 156 13.15 27.84 24.31
C ASN A 156 11.64 27.53 24.33
N ARG A 157 10.79 28.56 24.39
CA ARG A 157 9.33 28.39 24.35
C ARG A 157 8.85 27.84 23.01
N LEU A 158 9.42 28.35 21.92
CA LEU A 158 9.08 27.89 20.57
C LEU A 158 9.64 26.48 20.33
N GLU A 159 10.84 26.22 20.86
CA GLU A 159 11.49 24.91 20.81
C GLU A 159 10.66 23.83 21.50
N VAL A 160 10.16 24.12 22.70
CA VAL A 160 9.26 23.22 23.42
C VAL A 160 7.96 23.01 22.63
N ALA A 161 7.37 24.07 22.09
CA ALA A 161 6.11 23.98 21.35
C ALA A 161 6.23 23.10 20.09
N TRP A 162 7.23 23.33 19.23
CA TRP A 162 7.42 22.55 18.01
C TRP A 162 8.00 21.15 18.24
N THR A 163 8.39 20.82 19.46
CA THR A 163 8.81 19.46 19.83
C THR A 163 7.60 18.67 20.33
N ILE A 164 6.82 19.27 21.23
CA ILE A 164 5.64 18.63 21.82
C ILE A 164 4.54 18.41 20.77
N ILE A 165 4.25 19.40 19.90
CA ILE A 165 3.16 19.29 18.93
C ILE A 165 3.37 18.13 17.95
N PRO A 166 4.52 17.99 17.24
CA PRO A 166 4.75 16.85 16.37
C PRO A 166 4.81 15.52 17.12
N ALA A 167 5.37 15.49 18.35
CA ALA A 167 5.37 14.29 19.17
C ALA A 167 3.94 13.78 19.44
N ILE A 168 3.03 14.67 19.84
CA ILE A 168 1.62 14.32 20.05
C ILE A 168 0.97 13.81 18.75
N ILE A 169 1.19 14.50 17.62
CA ILE A 169 0.61 14.12 16.33
C ILE A 169 1.07 12.72 15.93
N VAL A 170 2.38 12.45 15.99
CA VAL A 170 2.95 11.14 15.62
C VAL A 170 2.49 10.05 16.58
N THR A 171 2.46 10.31 17.89
CA THR A 171 1.96 9.34 18.88
C THR A 171 0.49 9.00 18.63
N TRP A 172 -0.36 10.00 18.35
CA TRP A 172 -1.76 9.77 18.03
C TRP A 172 -1.93 8.94 16.74
N LEU A 173 -1.22 9.30 15.66
CA LEU A 173 -1.23 8.55 14.40
C LEU A 173 -0.75 7.11 14.58
N ALA A 174 0.29 6.89 15.39
CA ALA A 174 0.82 5.56 15.66
C ALA A 174 -0.21 4.67 16.40
N VAL A 175 -0.86 5.20 17.44
CA VAL A 175 -1.90 4.48 18.18
C VAL A 175 -3.09 4.16 17.27
N TYR A 176 -3.56 5.13 16.50
CA TYR A 176 -4.71 4.95 15.61
C TYR A 176 -4.41 3.94 14.49
N SER A 177 -3.24 4.03 13.85
CA SER A 177 -2.76 3.09 12.84
C SER A 177 -2.62 1.67 13.41
N TYR A 178 -2.06 1.52 14.61
CA TYR A 178 -1.91 0.22 15.25
C TYR A 178 -3.25 -0.45 15.59
N GLN A 179 -4.26 0.33 16.00
CA GLN A 179 -5.61 -0.18 16.22
C GLN A 179 -6.22 -0.75 14.94
N ILE A 180 -6.10 -0.03 13.82
CA ILE A 180 -6.57 -0.50 12.50
C ILE A 180 -5.79 -1.77 12.11
N LEU A 181 -4.47 -1.78 12.27
CA LEU A 181 -3.63 -2.95 11.94
C LEU A 181 -4.11 -4.21 12.66
N ILE A 182 -4.39 -4.14 13.96
CA ILE A 182 -4.91 -5.28 14.73
C ILE A 182 -6.27 -5.73 14.18
N GLN A 183 -7.16 -4.79 13.86
CA GLN A 183 -8.49 -5.12 13.30
C GLN A 183 -8.38 -5.84 11.96
N LEU A 184 -7.47 -5.39 11.07
CA LEU A 184 -7.23 -6.01 9.77
C LEU A 184 -6.59 -7.41 9.88
N GLN A 185 -5.73 -7.62 10.88
CA GLN A 185 -5.00 -8.89 11.06
C GLN A 185 -5.73 -9.92 11.93
N THR A 186 -6.80 -9.53 12.63
CA THR A 186 -7.52 -10.43 13.54
C THR A 186 -8.21 -11.54 12.75
N PRO A 187 -7.89 -12.82 13.02
CA PRO A 187 -8.53 -13.94 12.33
C PRO A 187 -10.04 -13.99 12.56
N ARG A 188 -10.80 -14.24 11.49
CA ARG A 188 -12.26 -14.39 11.52
C ARG A 188 -12.62 -15.87 11.46
N ARG A 189 -13.41 -16.35 12.43
CA ARG A 189 -13.69 -17.79 12.61
C ARG A 189 -14.62 -18.37 11.55
N ASP A 190 -15.41 -17.53 10.91
CA ASP A 190 -16.41 -17.84 9.90
C ASP A 190 -15.93 -17.50 8.47
N ALA A 191 -14.63 -17.26 8.30
CA ALA A 191 -14.08 -16.91 7.00
C ALA A 191 -13.91 -18.12 6.09
N MET A 192 -14.37 -17.99 4.84
CA MET A 192 -14.07 -18.93 3.76
C MET A 192 -12.57 -18.90 3.50
N THR A 193 -11.94 -20.08 3.46
CA THR A 193 -10.49 -20.17 3.18
C THR A 193 -10.25 -20.37 1.70
N ILE A 194 -9.35 -19.57 1.13
CA ILE A 194 -8.87 -19.68 -0.24
C ILE A 194 -7.36 -19.72 -0.21
N GLU A 195 -6.78 -20.72 -0.87
CA GLU A 195 -5.35 -20.88 -1.02
C GLU A 195 -4.87 -20.15 -2.28
N VAL A 196 -3.85 -19.34 -2.13
CA VAL A 196 -3.35 -18.45 -3.18
C VAL A 196 -1.90 -18.78 -3.44
N THR A 197 -1.60 -19.07 -4.69
CA THR A 197 -0.23 -19.37 -5.11
C THR A 197 0.22 -18.35 -6.14
N GLY A 198 1.29 -17.61 -5.80
CA GLY A 198 2.02 -16.79 -6.75
C GLY A 198 3.05 -17.60 -7.53
N ARG A 199 3.19 -17.31 -8.81
CA ARG A 199 4.24 -17.84 -9.68
C ARG A 199 4.54 -16.85 -10.80
N GLN A 200 5.72 -16.91 -11.39
CA GLN A 200 6.09 -16.12 -12.56
C GLN A 200 5.25 -16.60 -13.76
N PHE A 201 4.34 -15.81 -14.33
CA PHE A 201 3.83 -14.49 -13.91
C PHE A 201 2.29 -14.52 -13.85
N GLN A 202 1.72 -15.34 -12.96
CA GLN A 202 0.28 -15.49 -12.75
C GLN A 202 -0.06 -15.81 -11.28
N TRP A 203 -1.34 -15.65 -10.93
CA TRP A 203 -1.91 -16.12 -9.68
C TRP A 203 -2.77 -17.37 -9.90
N GLN A 204 -2.83 -18.22 -8.89
CA GLN A 204 -3.74 -19.36 -8.84
C GLN A 204 -4.49 -19.36 -7.51
N PHE A 205 -5.80 -19.60 -7.57
CA PHE A 205 -6.72 -19.60 -6.44
C PHE A 205 -7.35 -20.98 -6.30
N HIS A 206 -7.08 -21.65 -5.18
CA HIS A 206 -7.62 -22.97 -4.87
C HIS A 206 -8.63 -22.88 -3.71
N TYR A 207 -9.79 -23.52 -3.89
CA TYR A 207 -10.92 -23.51 -2.98
C TYR A 207 -11.04 -24.90 -2.33
N PRO A 208 -10.39 -25.14 -1.17
CA PRO A 208 -10.19 -26.48 -0.61
C PRO A 208 -11.49 -27.23 -0.30
N ASP A 209 -12.55 -26.53 0.14
CA ASP A 209 -13.85 -27.16 0.45
C ASP A 209 -14.56 -27.73 -0.80
N SER A 210 -14.16 -27.25 -1.98
CA SER A 210 -14.75 -27.61 -3.27
C SER A 210 -13.80 -28.31 -4.22
N ASP A 211 -12.50 -28.35 -3.92
CA ASP A 211 -11.43 -28.83 -4.79
C ASP A 211 -11.47 -28.17 -6.19
N VAL A 212 -11.78 -26.87 -6.21
CA VAL A 212 -11.82 -26.06 -7.43
C VAL A 212 -10.59 -25.18 -7.48
N THR A 213 -10.00 -25.03 -8.67
CA THR A 213 -8.88 -24.10 -8.89
C THR A 213 -9.20 -23.16 -10.04
N SER A 214 -8.86 -21.88 -9.89
CA SER A 214 -9.16 -20.81 -10.82
C SER A 214 -7.99 -19.84 -10.98
N ASN A 215 -7.93 -19.13 -12.10
CA ASN A 215 -6.99 -18.02 -12.33
C ASN A 215 -7.60 -16.67 -11.93
N ASP A 216 -8.92 -16.60 -11.75
CA ASP A 216 -9.63 -15.47 -11.14
C ASP A 216 -10.14 -15.83 -9.75
N LEU A 217 -10.14 -14.85 -8.85
CA LEU A 217 -10.60 -14.98 -7.47
C LEU A 217 -12.09 -14.64 -7.40
N HIS A 218 -12.95 -15.65 -7.33
CA HIS A 218 -14.38 -15.50 -7.12
C HIS A 218 -14.69 -15.47 -5.62
N VAL A 219 -15.47 -14.49 -5.18
CA VAL A 219 -15.89 -14.37 -3.78
C VAL A 219 -17.34 -13.89 -3.67
N PRO A 220 -18.12 -14.42 -2.71
CA PRO A 220 -19.45 -13.92 -2.43
C PRO A 220 -19.41 -12.59 -1.67
N LEU A 221 -20.29 -11.66 -2.06
CA LEU A 221 -20.50 -10.37 -1.40
C LEU A 221 -20.80 -10.53 0.10
N GLY A 222 -20.14 -9.72 0.92
CA GLY A 222 -20.39 -9.62 2.37
C GLY A 222 -19.91 -10.81 3.19
N LYS A 223 -19.18 -11.77 2.59
CA LYS A 223 -18.62 -12.91 3.30
C LYS A 223 -17.15 -12.66 3.68
N PRO A 224 -16.76 -12.94 4.93
CA PRO A 224 -15.35 -12.93 5.30
C PRO A 224 -14.56 -13.98 4.53
N VAL A 225 -13.41 -13.57 3.99
CA VAL A 225 -12.48 -14.44 3.26
C VAL A 225 -11.13 -14.41 3.98
N ARG A 226 -10.55 -15.60 4.15
CA ARG A 226 -9.17 -15.83 4.57
C ARG A 226 -8.37 -16.28 3.36
N MET A 227 -7.33 -15.53 3.04
CA MET A 227 -6.40 -15.85 1.97
C MET A 227 -5.15 -16.46 2.60
N LYS A 228 -4.88 -17.74 2.31
CA LYS A 228 -3.63 -18.42 2.64
C LYS A 228 -2.68 -18.30 1.46
N ILE A 229 -1.69 -17.43 1.54
CA ILE A 229 -0.87 -17.03 0.41
C ILE A 229 0.53 -17.64 0.51
N THR A 230 1.00 -18.21 -0.59
CA THR A 230 2.38 -18.71 -0.75
C THR A 230 2.89 -18.48 -2.17
N SER A 231 4.17 -18.78 -2.42
CA SER A 231 4.77 -18.73 -3.74
C SER A 231 5.47 -20.04 -4.10
N GLN A 232 5.41 -20.42 -5.37
CA GLN A 232 6.12 -21.57 -5.93
C GLN A 232 7.56 -21.26 -6.36
N ASP A 233 7.92 -19.99 -6.55
CA ASP A 233 9.21 -19.59 -7.12
C ASP A 233 9.92 -18.45 -6.35
N VAL A 234 9.62 -17.20 -6.68
CA VAL A 234 10.22 -15.99 -6.09
C VAL A 234 9.20 -15.28 -5.20
N ILE A 235 9.61 -14.21 -4.52
CA ILE A 235 8.65 -13.41 -3.75
C ILE A 235 7.74 -12.66 -4.72
N HIS A 236 6.44 -12.70 -4.45
CA HIS A 236 5.41 -11.85 -5.07
C HIS A 236 4.67 -11.09 -3.97
N SER A 237 3.79 -10.18 -4.36
CA SER A 237 2.89 -9.53 -3.39
C SER A 237 1.50 -9.42 -3.98
N PHE A 238 0.55 -10.17 -3.40
CA PHE A 238 -0.85 -10.12 -3.80
C PHE A 238 -1.44 -8.81 -3.34
N TRP A 239 -1.91 -7.98 -4.27
CA TRP A 239 -2.52 -6.70 -3.95
C TRP A 239 -3.82 -6.50 -4.71
N VAL A 240 -4.88 -6.17 -3.98
CA VAL A 240 -6.14 -5.68 -4.55
C VAL A 240 -6.29 -4.22 -4.14
N PRO A 241 -5.91 -3.26 -5.01
CA PRO A 241 -5.93 -1.85 -4.66
C PRO A 241 -7.28 -1.42 -4.11
N ALA A 242 -8.40 -1.77 -4.76
CA ALA A 242 -9.75 -1.39 -4.31
C ALA A 242 -10.10 -1.86 -2.90
N PHE A 243 -9.46 -2.93 -2.40
CA PHE A 243 -9.71 -3.46 -1.06
C PHE A 243 -8.71 -2.96 -0.01
N ARG A 244 -7.65 -2.26 -0.45
CA ARG A 244 -6.48 -1.89 0.39
C ARG A 244 -5.80 -3.09 1.06
N VAL A 245 -6.02 -4.29 0.53
CA VAL A 245 -5.44 -5.53 1.06
C VAL A 245 -4.25 -5.93 0.22
N LYS A 246 -3.09 -5.99 0.88
CA LYS A 246 -1.82 -6.45 0.31
C LYS A 246 -1.19 -7.47 1.25
N GLN A 247 -0.70 -8.57 0.70
CA GLN A 247 0.07 -9.54 1.45
C GLN A 247 1.10 -10.22 0.57
N ASP A 248 2.31 -10.35 1.09
CA ASP A 248 3.43 -10.91 0.35
C ASP A 248 3.32 -12.44 0.28
N ALA A 249 3.49 -12.97 -0.93
CA ALA A 249 3.56 -14.38 -1.25
C ALA A 249 5.02 -14.82 -1.26
N MET A 250 5.40 -15.68 -0.33
CA MET A 250 6.79 -16.05 -0.12
C MET A 250 6.99 -17.55 -0.34
N PRO A 251 8.11 -17.97 -0.95
CA PRO A 251 8.48 -19.38 -1.00
C PRO A 251 8.70 -19.95 0.40
N MET A 252 8.39 -21.23 0.58
CA MET A 252 8.64 -22.00 1.81
C MET A 252 7.91 -21.52 3.08
N ARG A 253 6.96 -20.59 2.97
CA ARG A 253 6.08 -20.20 4.06
C ARG A 253 4.71 -19.77 3.55
N GLU A 254 3.72 -19.89 4.42
CA GLU A 254 2.40 -19.33 4.20
C GLU A 254 2.27 -18.00 4.94
N THR A 255 1.53 -17.08 4.36
CA THR A 255 1.07 -15.84 5.00
C THR A 255 -0.45 -15.78 4.94
N ASP A 256 -1.07 -15.16 5.93
CA ASP A 256 -2.52 -14.98 5.98
C ASP A 256 -2.88 -13.51 5.75
N THR A 257 -3.95 -13.28 5.00
CA THR A 257 -4.65 -11.99 5.02
C THR A 257 -6.16 -12.21 4.97
N TYR A 258 -6.91 -11.19 5.37
CA TYR A 258 -8.36 -11.27 5.51
C TYR A 258 -9.02 -10.07 4.83
N PHE A 259 -10.18 -10.30 4.24
CA PHE A 259 -11.02 -9.21 3.75
C PHE A 259 -12.51 -9.57 3.76
N THR A 260 -13.36 -8.57 3.58
CA THR A 260 -14.78 -8.77 3.27
C THR A 260 -15.16 -7.80 2.17
N ALA A 261 -15.44 -8.34 0.98
CA ALA A 261 -15.87 -7.54 -0.15
C ALA A 261 -17.30 -7.02 0.09
N ASP A 262 -17.54 -5.73 -0.13
CA ASP A 262 -18.83 -5.07 0.14
C ASP A 262 -19.44 -4.36 -1.07
N ALA A 263 -18.78 -4.46 -2.23
CA ALA A 263 -19.30 -4.00 -3.51
C ALA A 263 -19.16 -5.08 -4.59
N LEU A 264 -20.23 -5.27 -5.38
CA LEU A 264 -20.23 -6.18 -6.54
C LEU A 264 -19.35 -5.60 -7.66
N GLY A 265 -18.66 -6.46 -8.39
CA GLY A 265 -17.87 -6.05 -9.55
C GLY A 265 -16.62 -6.89 -9.77
N GLN A 266 -15.76 -6.42 -10.67
CA GLN A 266 -14.47 -7.03 -10.97
C GLN A 266 -13.36 -6.05 -10.59
N TYR A 267 -12.46 -6.49 -9.72
CA TYR A 267 -11.39 -5.67 -9.17
C TYR A 267 -10.04 -6.26 -9.56
N ARG A 268 -9.16 -5.44 -10.10
CA ARG A 268 -7.86 -5.90 -10.60
C ARG A 268 -6.98 -6.40 -9.45
N VAL A 269 -6.37 -7.57 -9.63
CA VAL A 269 -5.27 -8.05 -8.80
C VAL A 269 -3.95 -7.56 -9.40
N VAL A 270 -3.02 -7.12 -8.59
CA VAL A 270 -1.70 -6.62 -9.00
C VAL A 270 -0.61 -7.33 -8.21
N CYS A 271 0.51 -7.65 -8.87
CA CYS A 271 1.72 -8.05 -8.16
C CYS A 271 2.47 -6.79 -7.70
N ALA A 272 2.71 -6.65 -6.40
CA ALA A 272 3.32 -5.46 -5.80
C ALA A 272 4.75 -5.69 -5.25
N GLU A 273 5.38 -6.82 -5.60
CA GLU A 273 6.79 -7.10 -5.30
C GLU A 273 7.52 -7.50 -6.59
N LEU A 274 8.70 -6.94 -6.83
CA LEU A 274 9.40 -7.14 -8.10
C LEU A 274 9.80 -8.62 -8.26
N CYS A 275 9.09 -9.31 -9.15
CA CYS A 275 9.22 -10.76 -9.32
C CYS A 275 9.86 -11.19 -10.65
N GLY A 276 10.35 -10.26 -11.47
CA GLY A 276 11.05 -10.56 -12.73
C GLY A 276 10.50 -9.82 -13.95
N ALA A 277 10.90 -10.26 -15.15
CA ALA A 277 10.63 -9.55 -16.41
C ALA A 277 9.13 -9.42 -16.77
N GLY A 278 8.28 -10.33 -16.28
CA GLY A 278 6.83 -10.30 -16.44
C GLY A 278 6.08 -9.68 -15.27
N HIS A 279 6.77 -9.02 -14.33
CA HIS A 279 6.17 -8.49 -13.11
C HIS A 279 4.95 -7.60 -13.37
N ALA A 280 5.05 -6.66 -14.32
CA ALA A 280 3.95 -5.76 -14.66
C ALA A 280 2.76 -6.49 -15.31
N GLN A 281 3.02 -7.60 -16.00
CA GLN A 281 2.00 -8.40 -16.70
C GLN A 281 1.21 -9.30 -15.76
N MET A 282 1.73 -9.64 -14.57
CA MET A 282 0.95 -10.36 -13.55
C MET A 282 -0.36 -9.66 -13.24
N GLY A 283 -0.38 -8.32 -13.24
CA GLY A 283 -1.59 -7.56 -13.01
C GLY A 283 -2.64 -7.69 -14.11
N LEU A 284 -2.38 -8.39 -15.22
CA LEU A 284 -3.32 -8.64 -16.30
C LEU A 284 -3.89 -10.07 -16.27
N THR A 285 -3.43 -10.90 -15.33
CA THR A 285 -3.77 -12.34 -15.30
C THR A 285 -4.99 -12.67 -14.46
N SER A 286 -5.36 -11.80 -13.51
CA SER A 286 -6.35 -12.13 -12.50
C SER A 286 -7.17 -10.92 -12.06
N TYR A 287 -8.45 -11.16 -11.81
CA TYR A 287 -9.39 -10.28 -11.14
C TYR A 287 -9.95 -10.94 -9.89
N VAL A 288 -10.39 -10.10 -8.94
CA VAL A 288 -11.35 -10.49 -7.92
C VAL A 288 -12.74 -10.22 -8.46
N ILE A 289 -13.55 -11.26 -8.60
CA ILE A 289 -14.92 -11.22 -9.09
C ILE A 289 -15.82 -11.35 -7.86
N VAL A 290 -16.46 -10.25 -7.48
CA VAL A 290 -17.37 -10.19 -6.34
C VAL A 290 -18.79 -10.36 -6.85
N GLU A 291 -19.43 -11.43 -6.40
CA GLU A 291 -20.72 -11.90 -6.93
C GLU A 291 -21.75 -12.09 -5.82
N SER A 292 -23.01 -12.30 -6.21
CA SER A 292 -24.01 -12.75 -5.25
C SER A 292 -23.67 -14.17 -4.76
N GLN A 293 -24.17 -14.56 -3.58
CA GLN A 293 -23.98 -15.93 -3.09
C GLN A 293 -24.49 -16.98 -4.10
N ALA A 294 -25.63 -16.71 -4.73
CA ALA A 294 -26.23 -17.63 -5.70
C ALA A 294 -25.36 -17.79 -6.97
N ASP A 295 -24.78 -16.70 -7.46
CA ASP A 295 -23.92 -16.73 -8.65
C ASP A 295 -22.59 -17.44 -8.36
N PHE A 296 -22.01 -17.18 -7.18
CA PHE A 296 -20.82 -17.87 -6.70
C PHE A 296 -21.05 -19.38 -6.56
N ASP A 297 -22.16 -19.79 -5.94
CA ASP A 297 -22.51 -21.21 -5.78
C ASP A 297 -22.73 -21.88 -7.16
N ALA A 298 -23.38 -21.18 -8.09
CA ALA A 298 -23.57 -21.64 -9.46
C ALA A 298 -22.22 -21.75 -10.22
N TRP A 299 -21.29 -20.83 -9.98
CA TRP A 299 -19.93 -20.90 -10.54
C TRP A 299 -19.17 -22.12 -10.01
N ILE A 300 -19.15 -22.34 -8.69
CA ILE A 300 -18.54 -23.54 -8.09
C ILE A 300 -19.13 -24.82 -8.68
N ALA A 301 -20.46 -24.89 -8.82
CA ALA A 301 -21.12 -26.07 -9.38
C ALA A 301 -20.69 -26.35 -10.84
N ARG A 302 -20.51 -25.30 -11.67
CA ARG A 302 -19.99 -25.44 -13.03
C ARG A 302 -18.55 -25.92 -13.06
N GLN A 303 -17.69 -25.44 -12.15
CA GLN A 303 -16.30 -25.86 -12.08
C GLN A 303 -16.15 -27.32 -11.64
N LYS A 304 -16.95 -27.77 -10.66
CA LYS A 304 -16.97 -29.18 -10.23
C LYS A 304 -17.42 -30.14 -11.33
N GLY A 305 -18.25 -29.68 -12.26
CA GLY A 305 -18.66 -30.48 -13.43
C GLY A 305 -17.56 -30.66 -14.47
N ALA A 306 -16.47 -29.87 -14.40
CA ALA A 306 -15.35 -29.86 -15.34
C ALA A 306 -14.09 -30.56 -14.79
N THR A 307 -14.22 -31.42 -13.77
CA THR A 307 -13.07 -32.09 -13.14
C THR A 307 -12.23 -32.88 -14.14
N ALA A 308 -10.97 -32.45 -14.25
CA ALA A 308 -9.90 -33.07 -14.99
C ALA A 308 -9.67 -34.52 -14.53
N GLY A 309 -10.07 -35.50 -15.34
CA GLY A 309 -9.46 -36.82 -15.24
C GLY A 309 -7.97 -36.74 -15.59
N ALA A 310 -7.13 -37.62 -15.06
CA ALA A 310 -5.77 -37.78 -15.57
C ALA A 310 -5.82 -38.01 -17.09
N GLY A 311 -5.19 -37.13 -17.87
CA GLY A 311 -5.26 -37.13 -19.33
C GLY A 311 -6.43 -36.35 -19.95
N ASP A 312 -7.28 -35.66 -19.18
CA ASP A 312 -8.23 -34.67 -19.71
C ASP A 312 -7.47 -33.40 -20.11
N PRO A 313 -7.33 -33.11 -21.41
CA PRO A 313 -6.51 -32.00 -21.85
C PRO A 313 -7.07 -30.62 -21.50
N VAL A 314 -8.39 -30.49 -21.29
CA VAL A 314 -8.98 -29.21 -20.86
C VAL A 314 -8.51 -28.90 -19.44
N GLY A 315 -8.67 -29.85 -18.52
CA GLY A 315 -8.18 -29.73 -17.16
C GLY A 315 -6.67 -29.55 -17.02
N LEU A 316 -5.88 -30.21 -17.88
CA LEU A 316 -4.43 -29.98 -17.95
C LEU A 316 -4.12 -28.53 -18.32
N PHE A 317 -4.84 -27.97 -19.30
CA PHE A 317 -4.68 -26.60 -19.79
C PHE A 317 -5.15 -25.56 -18.77
N THR A 318 -6.31 -25.76 -18.15
CA THR A 318 -6.93 -24.76 -17.26
C THR A 318 -6.35 -24.79 -15.87
N THR A 319 -6.24 -25.98 -15.29
CA THR A 319 -6.16 -26.18 -13.85
C THR A 319 -4.76 -26.63 -13.43
N LEU A 320 -4.24 -27.67 -14.08
CA LEU A 320 -2.98 -28.30 -13.64
C LEU A 320 -1.76 -27.46 -14.00
N TYR A 321 -1.70 -26.97 -15.25
CA TYR A 321 -0.53 -26.20 -15.73
C TYR A 321 -0.80 -24.70 -15.90
N GLY A 322 -2.04 -24.25 -15.69
CA GLY A 322 -2.40 -22.83 -15.67
C GLY A 322 -2.14 -22.12 -17.00
N CYS A 323 -2.28 -22.80 -18.14
CA CYS A 323 -2.15 -22.18 -19.46
C CYS A 323 -3.26 -21.15 -19.70
N ALA A 324 -4.45 -21.40 -19.14
CA ALA A 324 -5.63 -20.55 -19.28
C ALA A 324 -5.50 -19.14 -18.67
N GLY A 325 -4.61 -18.93 -17.69
CA GLY A 325 -4.37 -17.61 -17.09
C GLY A 325 -3.67 -16.65 -18.05
N CYS A 326 -2.87 -17.19 -18.98
CA CYS A 326 -2.12 -16.40 -19.94
C CYS A 326 -2.74 -16.41 -21.33
N HIS A 327 -3.31 -17.54 -21.76
CA HIS A 327 -3.76 -17.74 -23.14
C HIS A 327 -5.29 -17.75 -23.27
N THR A 328 -5.77 -17.19 -24.38
CA THR A 328 -7.15 -17.38 -24.82
C THR A 328 -7.24 -18.73 -25.54
N LEU A 329 -8.29 -19.50 -25.21
CA LEU A 329 -8.64 -20.74 -25.90
C LEU A 329 -10.12 -21.04 -25.64
N ALA A 330 -10.97 -20.79 -26.63
CA ALA A 330 -12.42 -20.92 -26.49
C ALA A 330 -12.85 -22.35 -26.12
N ALA A 331 -12.18 -23.35 -26.68
CA ALA A 331 -12.46 -24.77 -26.40
C ALA A 331 -12.18 -25.18 -24.95
N ALA A 332 -11.36 -24.43 -24.22
CA ALA A 332 -11.08 -24.63 -22.81
C ALA A 332 -11.77 -23.59 -21.91
N GLY A 333 -12.63 -22.73 -22.48
CA GLY A 333 -13.25 -21.62 -21.77
C GLY A 333 -12.26 -20.58 -21.24
N ALA A 334 -11.03 -20.54 -21.78
CA ALA A 334 -9.95 -19.71 -21.29
C ALA A 334 -9.94 -18.33 -21.97
N THR A 335 -9.75 -17.28 -21.19
CA THR A 335 -9.82 -15.88 -21.65
C THR A 335 -8.54 -15.08 -21.35
N GLY A 336 -7.42 -15.76 -21.08
CA GLY A 336 -6.15 -15.12 -20.77
C GLY A 336 -5.65 -14.23 -21.92
N LYS A 337 -5.12 -13.04 -21.61
CA LYS A 337 -4.72 -12.03 -22.60
C LYS A 337 -3.22 -11.68 -22.60
N VAL A 338 -2.42 -12.40 -21.81
CA VAL A 338 -0.98 -12.13 -21.67
C VAL A 338 -0.19 -12.79 -22.80
N GLY A 339 -0.49 -14.05 -23.08
CA GLY A 339 0.07 -14.83 -24.17
C GLY A 339 -0.76 -14.72 -25.46
N PRO A 340 -0.27 -15.31 -26.57
CA PRO A 340 -1.02 -15.37 -27.82
C PRO A 340 -2.35 -16.09 -27.65
N ASP A 341 -3.32 -15.70 -28.46
CA ASP A 341 -4.55 -16.46 -28.67
C ASP A 341 -4.21 -17.81 -29.31
N LEU A 342 -4.70 -18.90 -28.71
CA LEU A 342 -4.44 -20.26 -29.15
C LEU A 342 -5.59 -20.84 -29.95
N ASP A 343 -6.68 -20.10 -30.16
CA ASP A 343 -7.70 -20.48 -31.13
C ASP A 343 -7.04 -20.58 -32.53
N GLY A 344 -7.20 -21.74 -33.18
CA GLY A 344 -6.58 -22.02 -34.48
C GLY A 344 -5.09 -22.42 -34.47
N ILE A 345 -4.50 -22.66 -33.29
CA ILE A 345 -3.07 -23.05 -33.19
C ILE A 345 -2.73 -24.33 -33.96
N GLY A 346 -3.66 -25.27 -34.08
CA GLY A 346 -3.49 -26.50 -34.86
C GLY A 346 -3.28 -26.23 -36.35
N THR A 347 -3.89 -25.17 -36.89
CA THR A 347 -3.67 -24.72 -38.27
C THR A 347 -2.37 -23.92 -38.41
N ALA A 348 -2.09 -23.03 -37.45
CA ALA A 348 -0.93 -22.14 -37.52
C ALA A 348 0.41 -22.87 -37.32
N ALA A 349 0.49 -23.78 -36.35
CA ALA A 349 1.74 -24.39 -35.85
C ALA A 349 2.61 -25.01 -36.95
N GLY A 350 2.00 -25.71 -37.93
CA GLY A 350 2.74 -26.42 -38.99
C GLY A 350 3.47 -25.51 -39.98
N THR A 351 3.22 -24.20 -39.95
CA THR A 351 3.82 -23.23 -40.88
C THR A 351 4.83 -22.30 -40.22
N ARG A 352 4.99 -22.39 -38.89
CA ARG A 352 5.81 -21.45 -38.11
C ARG A 352 7.30 -21.67 -38.26
N VAL A 353 7.73 -22.93 -38.39
CA VAL A 353 9.14 -23.31 -38.50
C VAL A 353 9.32 -24.27 -39.66
N ARG A 354 10.18 -23.92 -40.61
CA ARG A 354 10.42 -24.73 -41.81
C ARG A 354 11.05 -26.06 -41.43
N GLY A 355 10.40 -27.17 -41.82
CA GLY A 355 10.91 -28.52 -41.60
C GLY A 355 10.51 -29.14 -40.25
N GLN A 356 9.75 -28.42 -39.42
CA GLN A 356 9.22 -28.94 -38.16
C GLN A 356 7.73 -29.29 -38.32
N SER A 357 7.29 -30.39 -37.71
CA SER A 357 5.85 -30.73 -37.68
C SER A 357 5.10 -29.80 -36.71
N ALA A 358 3.79 -29.65 -36.90
CA ALA A 358 2.96 -28.87 -35.99
C ALA A 358 3.07 -29.36 -34.53
N ALA A 359 3.07 -30.68 -34.33
CA ALA A 359 3.22 -31.30 -33.01
C ALA A 359 4.56 -30.99 -32.37
N ALA A 360 5.66 -31.10 -33.13
CA ALA A 360 6.99 -30.78 -32.64
C ALA A 360 7.11 -29.28 -32.30
N TYR A 361 6.53 -28.40 -33.13
CA TYR A 361 6.51 -26.96 -32.86
C TYR A 361 5.78 -26.62 -31.56
N VAL A 362 4.57 -27.17 -31.34
CA VAL A 362 3.80 -26.91 -30.12
C VAL A 362 4.54 -27.46 -28.89
N LYS A 363 5.10 -28.68 -28.99
CA LYS A 363 5.88 -29.31 -27.91
C LYS A 363 7.12 -28.47 -27.55
N ASP A 364 7.89 -28.04 -28.55
CA ASP A 364 9.05 -27.18 -28.33
C ASP A 364 8.66 -25.80 -27.82
N SER A 365 7.53 -25.24 -28.23
CA SER A 365 7.03 -23.96 -27.71
C SER A 365 6.63 -24.05 -26.24
N ILE A 366 6.17 -25.21 -25.76
CA ILE A 366 5.87 -25.43 -24.34
C ILE A 366 7.14 -25.61 -23.52
N LEU A 367 8.10 -26.40 -24.02
CA LEU A 367 9.33 -26.73 -23.31
C LEU A 367 10.39 -25.62 -23.38
N ASN A 368 10.42 -24.87 -24.48
CA ASN A 368 11.39 -23.82 -24.80
C ASN A 368 10.64 -22.57 -25.30
N PRO A 369 9.87 -21.88 -24.45
CA PRO A 369 8.97 -20.80 -24.87
C PRO A 369 9.64 -19.62 -25.57
N ASP A 370 10.93 -19.39 -25.32
CA ASP A 370 11.68 -18.31 -25.94
C ASP A 370 12.24 -18.66 -27.33
N ALA A 371 12.18 -19.93 -27.73
CA ALA A 371 12.64 -20.36 -29.05
C ALA A 371 11.76 -19.77 -30.17
N PHE A 372 10.45 -19.65 -29.93
CA PHE A 372 9.47 -19.27 -30.95
C PHE A 372 8.45 -18.26 -30.42
N ILE A 373 8.85 -16.99 -30.36
CA ILE A 373 7.96 -15.92 -29.92
C ILE A 373 6.86 -15.68 -30.96
N ALA A 374 5.61 -15.69 -30.50
CA ALA A 374 4.46 -15.35 -31.33
C ALA A 374 4.51 -13.87 -31.76
N PRO A 375 4.17 -13.55 -33.02
CA PRO A 375 4.28 -12.17 -33.51
C PRO A 375 3.22 -11.23 -32.91
N LYS A 376 2.09 -11.76 -32.42
CA LYS A 376 0.95 -10.98 -31.91
C LYS A 376 0.32 -11.66 -30.69
N CYS A 377 -0.06 -10.82 -29.73
CA CYS A 377 -0.82 -11.16 -28.53
C CYS A 377 -2.06 -10.24 -28.45
N PRO A 378 -3.10 -10.58 -27.67
CA PRO A 378 -4.26 -9.70 -27.48
C PRO A 378 -3.83 -8.32 -26.94
N GLY A 379 -3.83 -7.30 -27.81
CA GLY A 379 -3.42 -5.93 -27.46
C GLY A 379 -2.17 -5.40 -28.19
N GLY A 380 -1.49 -6.19 -29.02
CA GLY A 380 -0.35 -5.72 -29.82
C GLY A 380 0.70 -6.78 -30.15
N PRO A 381 1.94 -6.38 -30.46
CA PRO A 381 3.08 -7.30 -30.50
C PRO A 381 3.23 -8.02 -29.16
N CYS A 382 3.59 -9.30 -29.16
CA CYS A 382 3.84 -10.00 -27.90
C CYS A 382 5.02 -9.33 -27.17
N PRO A 383 4.79 -8.72 -26.01
CA PRO A 383 5.61 -7.60 -25.55
C PRO A 383 6.94 -8.00 -24.91
N ASN A 384 7.18 -9.28 -24.60
CA ASN A 384 8.43 -9.68 -23.95
C ASN A 384 8.77 -11.17 -24.18
N PRO A 385 9.97 -11.52 -24.68
CA PRO A 385 10.52 -12.86 -24.46
C PRO A 385 10.62 -13.14 -22.95
N SER A 386 10.46 -14.39 -22.54
CA SER A 386 10.50 -14.88 -21.15
C SER A 386 9.27 -14.62 -20.27
N LEU A 387 8.11 -14.31 -20.85
CA LEU A 387 6.84 -14.24 -20.09
C LEU A 387 6.28 -15.62 -19.73
N MET A 388 6.43 -16.59 -20.62
CA MET A 388 5.99 -17.96 -20.35
C MET A 388 7.02 -18.67 -19.46
N PRO A 389 6.59 -19.38 -18.39
CA PRO A 389 7.50 -20.10 -17.49
C PRO A 389 8.44 -21.04 -18.24
N LYS A 390 9.69 -21.17 -17.79
CA LYS A 390 10.71 -22.04 -18.41
C LYS A 390 10.86 -23.39 -17.71
N ASP A 391 10.09 -23.63 -16.67
CA ASP A 391 10.12 -24.82 -15.81
C ASP A 391 9.22 -25.95 -16.32
N PHE A 392 8.50 -25.75 -17.44
CA PHE A 392 7.59 -26.78 -17.98
C PHE A 392 8.30 -28.11 -18.20
N GLY A 393 9.53 -28.11 -18.74
CA GLY A 393 10.28 -29.34 -18.96
C GLY A 393 10.61 -30.15 -17.70
N THR A 394 10.54 -29.54 -16.52
CA THR A 394 10.71 -30.24 -15.23
C THR A 394 9.40 -30.58 -14.53
N ARG A 395 8.27 -29.98 -14.95
CA ARG A 395 6.99 -30.06 -14.23
C ARG A 395 5.91 -30.85 -14.97
N ILE A 396 5.94 -30.88 -16.31
CA ILE A 396 4.96 -31.58 -17.12
C ILE A 396 5.38 -33.04 -17.30
N SER A 397 4.48 -33.98 -17.02
CA SER A 397 4.78 -35.38 -17.31
C SER A 397 4.78 -35.58 -18.83
N PRO A 398 5.55 -36.55 -19.38
CA PRO A 398 5.54 -36.85 -20.81
C PRO A 398 4.13 -37.14 -21.34
N THR A 399 3.32 -37.86 -20.54
CA THR A 399 1.94 -38.22 -20.87
C THR A 399 1.04 -36.99 -20.97
N ASP A 400 1.12 -36.09 -19.99
CA ASP A 400 0.30 -34.88 -19.97
C ASP A 400 0.71 -33.90 -21.08
N LEU A 401 2.02 -33.82 -21.37
CA LEU A 401 2.53 -33.03 -22.47
C LEU A 401 1.96 -33.50 -23.81
N ASP A 402 1.97 -34.81 -24.06
CA ASP A 402 1.45 -35.35 -25.31
C ASP A 402 -0.08 -35.19 -25.40
N ALA A 403 -0.82 -35.35 -24.29
CA ALA A 403 -2.26 -35.07 -24.24
C ALA A 403 -2.57 -33.60 -24.55
N LEU A 404 -1.83 -32.67 -23.94
CA LEU A 404 -1.98 -31.24 -24.14
C LEU A 404 -1.64 -30.82 -25.59
N VAL A 405 -0.54 -31.34 -26.14
CA VAL A 405 -0.16 -31.09 -27.54
C VAL A 405 -1.25 -31.59 -28.49
N ASN A 406 -1.74 -32.81 -28.29
CA ASN A 406 -2.80 -33.37 -29.15
C ASN A 406 -4.08 -32.53 -29.10
N PHE A 407 -4.46 -32.05 -27.93
CA PHE A 407 -5.60 -31.16 -27.77
C PHE A 407 -5.39 -29.82 -28.48
N LEU A 408 -4.23 -29.18 -28.32
CA LEU A 408 -3.93 -27.93 -29.02
C LEU A 408 -3.95 -28.10 -30.55
N LEU A 409 -3.48 -29.24 -31.07
CA LEU A 409 -3.51 -29.53 -32.51
C LEU A 409 -4.94 -29.72 -33.07
N GLN A 410 -5.92 -30.00 -32.23
CA GLN A 410 -7.33 -30.10 -32.63
C GLN A 410 -8.00 -28.73 -32.78
N GLN A 411 -7.39 -27.66 -32.28
CA GLN A 411 -7.93 -26.29 -32.32
C GLN A 411 -7.61 -25.67 -33.68
N LYS A 412 -8.54 -25.79 -34.63
CA LYS A 412 -8.35 -25.42 -36.04
C LYS A 412 -8.88 -24.06 -36.41
#